data_AF-A0A7R9WB99-F1
#
_entry.id   AF-A0A7R9WB99-F1
#
_cell.length_a   1.000
_cell.length_b   1.000
_cell.length_c   1.000
_cell.angle_alpha   90.00
_cell.angle_beta   90.00
_cell.angle_gamma   90.00
#
_symmetry.space_group_name_H-M   'P 1'
#
loop_
_entity.id
_entity.type
_entity.pdbx_description
1 polymer ?
#
loop_
_entity_poly.entity_id
_entity_poly.type
_entity_poly.pdbx_seq_one_letter_code
_entity_poly.pdbx_strand_id
1 'polypeptide(L)'
;MTYYQQGSSGAPGPAPTLADGSQPQQTSSPPQQQQQQQSKLEPQLVTHIDDHEYRFVFNSCSVGMAIASMGGAFIDCNSLFCQLSQYTKQEVCAMTIFNLTSRQDLQHAFDLISKMISPPPDGSSQNPPPCVLRGAMKHRNDLGLSIALIKGEDGIAKCFCVTLIKNPASPFDTSRPIPATADFLQTGGMQLTSISDQAQKTQSSGSLSSPAYTTG
;
A
#
# COMPACT_ATOMS: atom_id res chain seq x y z
N MET A 1 31.69 -101.96 37.31
CA MET A 1 31.24 -103.08 36.44
C MET A 1 31.43 -102.63 35.00
N THR A 2 32.53 -103.05 34.35
CA THR A 2 32.56 -104.04 33.23
C THR A 2 32.25 -103.37 31.86
N TYR A 3 33.01 -103.43 30.76
CA TYR A 3 34.03 -104.35 30.23
C TYR A 3 34.93 -103.60 29.20
N TYR A 4 36.24 -103.83 29.25
CA TYR A 4 37.17 -104.25 28.16
C TYR A 4 37.52 -103.41 26.90
N GLN A 5 38.85 -103.36 26.72
CA GLN A 5 39.70 -103.63 25.52
C GLN A 5 39.79 -102.66 24.33
N GLN A 6 40.97 -102.02 24.32
CA GLN A 6 42.01 -101.87 23.27
C GLN A 6 41.94 -102.75 22.00
N GLY A 7 42.34 -102.15 20.86
CA GLY A 7 42.86 -102.82 19.65
C GLY A 7 42.18 -102.35 18.35
N SER A 8 42.67 -101.33 17.64
CA SER A 8 43.73 -101.32 16.61
C SER A 8 43.34 -101.79 15.19
N SER A 9 43.66 -100.91 14.22
CA SER A 9 43.90 -101.12 12.78
C SER A 9 42.73 -101.13 11.78
N GLY A 10 42.83 -100.25 10.77
CA GLY A 10 42.08 -100.30 9.51
C GLY A 10 41.96 -98.94 8.82
N ALA A 11 42.56 -98.78 7.64
CA ALA A 11 42.67 -97.55 6.85
C ALA A 11 41.37 -97.19 6.05
N PRO A 12 41.43 -96.41 4.95
CA PRO A 12 41.35 -94.94 4.87
C PRO A 12 40.08 -94.45 4.12
N GLY A 13 39.80 -93.14 4.11
CA GLY A 13 38.68 -92.57 3.34
C GLY A 13 38.60 -91.04 3.34
N PRO A 14 37.88 -90.42 2.38
CA PRO A 14 38.29 -89.17 1.72
C PRO A 14 37.36 -87.95 1.92
N ALA A 15 37.91 -86.74 1.67
CA ALA A 15 37.27 -85.45 1.31
C ALA A 15 36.16 -84.88 2.26
N PRO A 16 35.63 -83.64 2.10
CA PRO A 16 36.03 -82.48 1.30
C PRO A 16 36.02 -81.12 2.08
N THR A 17 36.36 -80.03 1.38
CA THR A 17 35.87 -78.62 1.53
C THR A 17 36.03 -77.86 2.84
N LEU A 18 36.84 -76.78 2.82
CA LEU A 18 36.67 -75.48 3.53
C LEU A 18 37.76 -74.52 2.94
N ALA A 19 37.38 -73.49 2.20
CA ALA A 19 37.27 -72.09 2.63
C ALA A 19 38.62 -71.37 2.88
N ASP A 20 39.02 -70.53 1.91
CA ASP A 20 39.87 -69.34 2.04
C ASP A 20 39.76 -68.61 0.67
N GLY A 21 39.66 -67.30 0.48
CA GLY A 21 39.81 -66.12 1.32
C GLY A 21 39.89 -64.93 0.34
N SER A 22 39.56 -63.73 0.83
CA SER A 22 40.09 -62.43 0.35
C SER A 22 39.57 -61.83 -0.98
N GLN A 23 38.98 -60.63 -0.84
CA GLN A 23 38.57 -59.67 -1.90
C GLN A 23 39.74 -59.20 -2.80
N PRO A 24 39.44 -58.59 -3.96
CA PRO A 24 39.53 -57.12 -4.01
C PRO A 24 38.35 -56.40 -4.66
N GLN A 25 38.23 -55.14 -4.24
CA GLN A 25 37.24 -54.11 -4.57
C GLN A 25 37.07 -53.87 -6.08
N GLN A 26 35.81 -53.89 -6.56
CA GLN A 26 35.45 -53.29 -7.84
C GLN A 26 34.94 -51.87 -7.62
N THR A 27 35.61 -50.99 -8.35
CA THR A 27 35.31 -49.59 -8.62
C THR A 27 33.85 -49.38 -9.04
N SER A 28 33.10 -48.59 -8.29
CA SER A 28 31.92 -47.88 -8.81
C SER A 28 32.03 -46.41 -8.46
N SER A 29 32.49 -45.63 -9.43
CA SER A 29 32.48 -44.18 -9.43
C SER A 29 31.03 -43.69 -9.53
N PRO A 30 30.57 -42.73 -8.72
CA PRO A 30 29.42 -41.92 -9.09
C PRO A 30 29.86 -40.82 -10.08
N PRO A 31 29.10 -40.52 -11.14
CA PRO A 31 29.39 -39.39 -12.00
C PRO A 31 29.13 -38.07 -11.26
N GLN A 32 30.18 -37.27 -11.07
CA GLN A 32 30.08 -35.84 -10.84
C GLN A 32 29.58 -35.19 -12.14
N GLN A 33 28.33 -34.73 -12.15
CA GLN A 33 27.90 -33.67 -13.05
C GLN A 33 27.47 -32.47 -12.21
N GLN A 34 28.41 -31.53 -12.12
CA GLN A 34 28.16 -30.12 -11.84
C GLN A 34 27.06 -29.61 -12.77
N GLN A 35 25.83 -29.49 -12.26
CA GLN A 35 24.82 -28.66 -12.88
C GLN A 35 24.24 -27.74 -11.81
N GLN A 36 24.88 -26.56 -11.74
CA GLN A 36 24.34 -25.30 -11.23
C GLN A 36 23.67 -25.37 -9.85
N GLN A 37 24.42 -24.93 -8.85
CA GLN A 37 23.89 -24.04 -7.81
C GLN A 37 23.26 -22.83 -8.51
N GLN A 38 22.07 -23.01 -9.09
CA GLN A 38 21.15 -21.91 -9.26
C GLN A 38 20.74 -21.58 -7.84
N SER A 39 21.48 -20.65 -7.25
CA SER A 39 20.91 -19.66 -6.36
C SER A 39 19.72 -19.09 -7.11
N LYS A 40 18.57 -19.78 -7.00
CA LYS A 40 17.28 -19.16 -7.22
C LYS A 40 17.25 -18.11 -6.13
N LEU A 41 17.78 -16.94 -6.47
CA LEU A 41 17.34 -15.68 -5.90
C LEU A 41 15.87 -15.62 -6.30
N GLU A 42 15.04 -16.43 -5.64
CA GLU A 42 13.65 -16.12 -5.50
C GLU A 42 13.68 -14.70 -4.95
N PRO A 43 13.09 -13.73 -5.65
CA PRO A 43 12.75 -12.51 -4.95
C PRO A 43 11.90 -13.01 -3.78
N GLN A 44 12.45 -12.95 -2.57
CA GLN A 44 11.64 -13.02 -1.37
C GLN A 44 10.77 -11.78 -1.49
N LEU A 45 9.63 -11.95 -2.16
CA LEU A 45 8.64 -10.93 -2.36
C LEU A 45 8.22 -10.59 -0.94
N VAL A 46 8.70 -9.46 -0.43
CA VAL A 46 8.29 -8.92 0.86
C VAL A 46 6.82 -8.56 0.67
N THR A 47 5.93 -9.54 0.85
CA THR A 47 4.49 -9.41 0.68
C THR A 47 3.82 -8.95 1.97
N HIS A 48 4.57 -8.84 3.06
CA HIS A 48 4.04 -8.51 4.35
C HIS A 48 4.80 -7.32 4.95
N ILE A 49 4.09 -6.20 5.07
CA ILE A 49 4.51 -5.08 5.91
C ILE A 49 3.99 -5.42 7.31
N ASP A 50 4.88 -5.57 8.29
CA ASP A 50 4.46 -5.75 9.68
C ASP A 50 3.88 -4.46 10.28
N ASP A 51 3.29 -4.55 11.47
CA ASP A 51 2.64 -3.41 12.12
C ASP A 51 3.59 -2.24 12.40
N HIS A 52 4.88 -2.50 12.64
CA HIS A 52 5.87 -1.47 12.92
C HIS A 52 6.20 -0.71 11.63
N GLU A 53 6.49 -1.42 10.56
CA GLU A 53 6.76 -0.84 9.23
C GLU A 53 5.54 -0.09 8.70
N TYR A 54 4.34 -0.64 8.90
CA TYR A 54 3.10 0.04 8.58
C TYR A 54 2.98 1.36 9.34
N ARG A 55 3.20 1.34 10.67
CA ARG A 55 3.09 2.55 11.49
C ARG A 55 4.14 3.58 11.11
N PHE A 56 5.34 3.14 10.75
CA PHE A 56 6.42 3.99 10.30
C PHE A 56 6.06 4.69 8.98
N VAL A 57 5.61 3.94 7.97
CA VAL A 57 5.19 4.51 6.68
C VAL A 57 3.97 5.42 6.85
N PHE A 58 2.99 5.00 7.63
CA PHE A 58 1.77 5.77 7.88
C PHE A 58 2.08 7.13 8.52
N ASN A 59 2.99 7.18 9.50
CA ASN A 59 3.41 8.42 10.17
C ASN A 59 4.45 9.23 9.41
N SER A 60 5.24 8.62 8.53
CA SER A 60 6.24 9.31 7.70
C SER A 60 5.63 9.88 6.40
N CYS A 61 4.37 9.58 6.12
CA CYS A 61 3.67 10.08 4.94
C CYS A 61 3.55 11.61 4.95
N SER A 62 3.86 12.26 3.83
CA SER A 62 3.78 13.71 3.65
C SER A 62 2.35 14.25 3.48
N VAL A 63 1.32 13.40 3.67
CA VAL A 63 -0.09 13.77 3.62
C VAL A 63 -0.74 13.42 4.95
N GLY A 64 -1.57 14.33 5.48
CA GLY A 64 -2.39 14.05 6.66
C GLY A 64 -3.44 12.99 6.33
N MET A 65 -3.31 11.80 6.91
CA MET A 65 -4.20 10.66 6.67
C MET A 65 -4.90 10.21 7.96
N ALA A 66 -6.16 9.81 7.82
CA ALA A 66 -6.94 9.14 8.84
C ALA A 66 -7.68 7.95 8.24
N ILE A 67 -7.93 6.94 9.06
CA ILE A 67 -8.70 5.76 8.73
C ILE A 67 -10.01 5.85 9.48
N ALA A 68 -11.13 5.66 8.79
CA ALA A 68 -12.44 5.63 9.40
C ALA A 68 -13.16 4.29 9.14
N SER A 69 -14.01 3.90 10.08
CA SER A 69 -14.88 2.72 9.95
C SER A 69 -15.93 2.94 8.87
N MET A 70 -16.64 1.88 8.49
CA MET A 70 -17.80 1.97 7.59
C MET A 70 -18.95 2.85 8.14
N GLY A 71 -18.99 3.07 9.46
CA GLY A 71 -19.89 4.03 10.09
C GLY A 71 -19.37 5.47 10.11
N GLY A 72 -18.18 5.73 9.56
CA GLY A 72 -17.56 7.04 9.49
C GLY A 72 -16.84 7.49 10.77
N ALA A 73 -16.74 6.64 11.80
CA ALA A 73 -15.97 6.94 13.01
C ALA A 73 -14.47 6.77 12.75
N PHE A 74 -13.64 7.72 13.16
CA PHE A 74 -12.19 7.62 12.98
C PHE A 74 -11.59 6.55 13.90
N ILE A 75 -10.79 5.66 13.31
CA ILE A 75 -10.10 4.55 13.99
C ILE A 75 -8.67 4.94 14.30
N ASP A 76 -7.96 5.52 13.32
CA ASP A 76 -6.57 5.94 13.47
C ASP A 76 -6.29 7.17 12.60
N CYS A 77 -5.24 7.91 12.94
CA CYS A 77 -4.73 9.02 12.13
C CYS A 77 -3.23 9.16 12.32
N ASN A 78 -2.55 9.66 11.28
CA ASN A 78 -1.12 9.88 11.34
C ASN A 78 -0.77 11.19 12.05
N SER A 79 0.50 11.31 12.43
CA SER A 79 1.05 12.50 13.09
C SER A 79 0.76 13.79 12.31
N LEU A 80 0.90 13.75 10.98
CA LEU A 80 0.68 14.91 10.13
C LEU A 80 -0.79 15.34 10.08
N PHE A 81 -1.75 14.41 10.11
CA PHE A 81 -3.18 14.73 10.22
C PHE A 81 -3.45 15.53 11.50
N CYS A 82 -2.89 15.10 12.62
CA CYS A 82 -3.03 15.80 13.90
C CYS A 82 -2.44 17.22 13.82
N GLN A 83 -1.23 17.35 13.27
CA GLN A 83 -0.54 18.64 13.12
C GLN A 83 -1.32 19.62 12.23
N LEU A 84 -1.81 19.16 11.08
CA LEU A 84 -2.53 20.00 10.10
C LEU A 84 -3.91 20.40 10.61
N SER A 85 -4.66 19.45 11.17
CA SER A 85 -6.03 19.69 11.65
C SER A 85 -6.07 20.40 13.02
N GLN A 86 -4.94 20.43 13.73
CA GLN A 86 -4.82 20.94 15.11
C GLN A 86 -5.72 20.20 16.11
N TYR A 87 -5.91 18.91 15.89
CA TYR A 87 -6.53 18.00 16.84
C TYR A 87 -5.52 16.96 17.31
N THR A 88 -5.66 16.53 18.55
CA THR A 88 -4.95 15.36 19.04
C THR A 88 -5.54 14.10 18.43
N LYS A 89 -4.74 13.03 18.37
CA LYS A 89 -5.21 11.71 17.93
C LYS A 89 -6.46 11.24 18.70
N GLN A 90 -6.49 11.48 20.01
CA GLN A 90 -7.62 11.11 20.87
C GLN A 90 -8.89 11.86 20.48
N GLU A 91 -8.80 13.16 20.19
CA GLU A 91 -9.95 13.93 19.70
C GLU A 91 -10.39 13.44 18.33
N VAL A 92 -9.47 13.19 17.40
CA VAL A 92 -9.80 12.66 16.07
C VAL A 92 -10.55 11.34 16.18
N CYS A 93 -10.03 10.38 16.95
CA CYS A 93 -10.67 9.07 17.17
C CYS A 93 -12.00 9.16 17.94
N ALA A 94 -12.29 10.27 18.62
CA ALA A 94 -13.59 10.52 19.25
C ALA A 94 -14.61 11.19 18.29
N MET A 95 -14.21 11.49 17.07
CA MET A 95 -15.02 12.16 16.05
C MET A 95 -15.37 11.23 14.88
N THR A 96 -16.32 11.68 14.07
CA THR A 96 -16.66 11.08 12.78
C THR A 96 -16.26 12.00 11.63
N ILE A 97 -16.23 11.47 10.40
CA ILE A 97 -16.07 12.25 9.17
C ILE A 97 -17.03 13.45 9.15
N PHE A 98 -18.27 13.25 9.59
CA PHE A 98 -19.31 14.27 9.60
C PHE A 98 -19.04 15.41 10.61
N ASN A 99 -18.34 15.13 11.72
CA ASN A 99 -17.96 16.17 12.68
C ASN A 99 -16.94 17.15 12.09
N LEU A 100 -16.11 16.70 11.14
CA LEU A 100 -15.11 17.52 10.46
C LEU A 100 -15.60 18.09 9.13
N THR A 101 -16.83 17.78 8.72
CA THR A 101 -17.43 18.21 7.45
C THR A 101 -18.28 19.48 7.65
N SER A 102 -18.24 20.40 6.69
CA SER A 102 -19.09 21.58 6.67
C SER A 102 -20.57 21.22 6.64
N ARG A 103 -21.39 21.95 7.41
CA ARG A 103 -22.85 21.73 7.49
C ARG A 103 -23.55 21.79 6.12
N GLN A 104 -23.03 22.61 5.20
CA GLN A 104 -23.58 22.74 3.84
C GLN A 104 -23.37 21.46 3.01
N ASP A 105 -22.30 20.72 3.30
CA ASP A 105 -21.93 19.51 2.55
C ASP A 105 -22.43 18.24 3.23
N LEU A 106 -22.97 18.29 4.46
CA LEU A 106 -23.39 17.09 5.20
C LEU A 106 -24.42 16.23 4.45
N GLN A 107 -25.45 16.85 3.88
CA GLN A 107 -26.47 16.11 3.13
C GLN A 107 -25.85 15.41 1.92
N HIS A 108 -25.01 16.13 1.17
CA HIS A 108 -24.30 15.60 0.03
C HIS A 108 -23.27 14.51 0.43
N ALA A 109 -22.62 14.67 1.58
CA ALA A 109 -21.69 13.70 2.13
C ALA A 109 -22.36 12.36 2.40
N PHE A 110 -23.55 12.36 3.02
CA PHE A 110 -24.33 11.14 3.23
C PHE A 110 -24.65 10.44 1.92
N ASP A 111 -25.10 11.18 0.90
CA ASP A 111 -25.43 10.59 -0.40
C ASP A 111 -24.20 10.01 -1.10
N LEU A 112 -23.06 10.73 -1.09
CA LEU A 112 -21.82 10.29 -1.72
C LEU A 112 -21.23 9.07 -0.99
N ILE A 113 -21.17 9.10 0.33
CA ILE A 113 -20.67 7.98 1.14
C ILE A 113 -21.57 6.76 0.96
N SER A 114 -22.89 6.93 0.94
CA SER A 114 -23.84 5.84 0.69
C SER A 114 -23.65 5.23 -0.70
N LYS A 115 -23.40 6.05 -1.72
CA LYS A 115 -23.07 5.57 -3.07
C LYS A 115 -21.75 4.81 -3.11
N MET A 116 -20.74 5.21 -2.33
CA MET A 116 -19.46 4.52 -2.29
C MET A 116 -19.59 3.09 -1.75
N ILE A 117 -20.38 2.89 -0.69
CA ILE A 117 -20.59 1.58 -0.06
C ILE A 117 -21.60 0.70 -0.81
N SER A 118 -22.41 1.29 -1.69
CA SER A 118 -23.39 0.56 -2.47
C SER A 118 -22.70 -0.19 -3.63
N PRO A 119 -23.18 -1.38 -3.99
CA PRO A 119 -22.71 -2.06 -5.19
C PRO A 119 -22.92 -1.17 -6.42
N PRO A 120 -21.92 -1.03 -7.30
CA PRO A 120 -22.10 -0.29 -8.53
C PRO A 120 -23.19 -0.97 -9.38
N PRO A 121 -24.13 -0.20 -9.95
CA PRO A 121 -25.29 -0.74 -10.67
C PRO A 121 -24.91 -1.54 -11.93
N ASP A 122 -23.70 -1.34 -12.46
CA ASP A 122 -23.21 -1.95 -13.69
C ASP A 122 -22.25 -3.15 -13.45
N GLY A 123 -22.14 -3.63 -12.21
CA GLY A 123 -21.24 -4.74 -11.86
C GLY A 123 -19.74 -4.44 -12.01
N SER A 124 -19.37 -3.19 -12.29
CA SER A 124 -17.99 -2.75 -12.46
C SER A 124 -17.21 -2.79 -11.13
N SER A 125 -16.09 -3.51 -11.05
CA SER A 125 -15.26 -3.59 -9.84
C SER A 125 -14.43 -2.34 -9.53
N GLN A 126 -14.67 -1.21 -10.22
CA GLN A 126 -13.89 0.01 -9.97
C GLN A 126 -14.22 0.59 -8.59
N ASN A 127 -13.18 1.11 -7.92
CA ASN A 127 -13.41 1.90 -6.71
C ASN A 127 -14.14 3.17 -7.08
N PRO A 128 -15.17 3.57 -6.31
CA PRO A 128 -15.87 4.82 -6.55
C PRO A 128 -14.87 5.98 -6.43
N PRO A 129 -15.09 7.07 -7.19
CA PRO A 129 -14.23 8.25 -7.08
C PRO A 129 -14.26 8.78 -5.64
N PRO A 130 -13.15 9.36 -5.15
CA PRO A 130 -13.11 9.91 -3.81
C PRO A 130 -14.13 11.04 -3.65
N CYS A 131 -14.81 11.03 -2.52
CA CYS A 131 -15.75 12.06 -2.10
C CYS A 131 -14.95 13.24 -1.52
N VAL A 132 -15.07 14.42 -2.12
CA VAL A 132 -14.42 15.65 -1.65
C VAL A 132 -15.44 16.50 -0.91
N LEU A 133 -15.11 16.85 0.33
CA LEU A 133 -15.98 17.60 1.22
C LEU A 133 -15.24 18.80 1.80
N ARG A 134 -15.93 19.93 1.93
CA ARG A 134 -15.38 21.08 2.64
C ARG A 134 -15.33 20.78 4.13
N GLY A 135 -14.23 21.15 4.77
CA GLY A 135 -14.01 20.93 6.19
C GLY A 135 -14.61 22.03 7.05
N ALA A 136 -14.91 21.71 8.30
CA ALA A 136 -15.30 22.67 9.33
C ALA A 136 -14.56 22.34 10.64
N MET A 137 -13.25 22.58 10.64
CA MET A 137 -12.41 22.36 11.82
C MET A 137 -12.43 23.60 12.72
N LYS A 138 -12.24 23.41 14.02
CA LYS A 138 -12.28 24.51 15.01
C LYS A 138 -11.25 25.62 14.74
N HIS A 139 -10.06 25.23 14.29
CA HIS A 139 -8.91 26.14 14.18
C HIS A 139 -8.44 26.37 12.74
N ARG A 140 -9.06 25.72 11.74
CA ARG A 140 -8.69 25.79 10.32
C ARG A 140 -9.94 25.75 9.43
N ASN A 141 -10.09 26.76 8.57
CA ASN A 141 -11.19 26.85 7.59
C ASN A 141 -10.72 26.66 6.15
N ASP A 142 -9.42 26.48 5.96
CA ASP A 142 -8.72 26.32 4.68
C ASP A 142 -8.46 24.85 4.33
N LEU A 143 -8.93 23.92 5.17
CA LEU A 143 -8.79 22.48 4.95
C LEU A 143 -10.15 21.82 4.67
N GLY A 144 -10.12 20.82 3.80
CA GLY A 144 -11.23 19.91 3.50
C GLY A 144 -10.82 18.46 3.68
N LEU A 145 -11.74 17.56 3.34
CA LEU A 145 -11.57 16.11 3.40
C LEU A 145 -11.70 15.52 2.00
N SER A 146 -10.83 14.58 1.67
CA SER A 146 -11.02 13.66 0.54
C SER A 146 -11.15 12.25 1.09
N ILE A 147 -12.27 11.58 0.80
CA ILE A 147 -12.65 10.30 1.37
C ILE A 147 -12.68 9.26 0.26
N ALA A 148 -11.88 8.22 0.38
CA ALA A 148 -11.85 7.09 -0.54
C ALA A 148 -12.28 5.81 0.18
N LEU A 149 -13.05 4.98 -0.52
CA LEU A 149 -13.39 3.64 -0.04
C LEU A 149 -12.23 2.68 -0.27
N ILE A 150 -11.84 1.95 0.77
CA ILE A 150 -10.86 0.88 0.70
C ILE A 150 -11.58 -0.47 0.76
N LYS A 151 -11.36 -1.30 -0.25
CA LYS A 151 -11.86 -2.67 -0.34
C LYS A 151 -10.73 -3.65 -0.07
N GLY A 152 -11.06 -4.78 0.54
CA GLY A 152 -10.15 -5.93 0.62
C GLY A 152 -9.95 -6.60 -0.74
N GLU A 153 -9.08 -7.60 -0.77
CA GLU A 153 -8.83 -8.44 -1.95
C GLU A 153 -10.08 -9.23 -2.38
N ASP A 154 -10.98 -9.47 -1.43
CA ASP A 154 -12.32 -10.04 -1.61
C ASP A 154 -13.34 -9.06 -2.23
N GLY A 155 -12.94 -7.80 -2.47
CA GLY A 155 -13.83 -6.75 -2.96
C GLY A 155 -14.76 -6.19 -1.90
N ILE A 156 -14.66 -6.65 -0.65
CA ILE A 156 -15.53 -6.21 0.44
C ILE A 156 -14.99 -4.88 1.00
N ALA A 157 -15.89 -3.91 1.17
CA ALA A 157 -15.60 -2.64 1.81
C ALA A 157 -15.09 -2.85 3.25
N LYS A 158 -13.87 -2.36 3.55
CA LYS A 158 -13.25 -2.52 4.87
C LYS A 158 -13.24 -1.23 5.69
N CYS A 159 -12.76 -0.14 5.11
CA CYS A 159 -12.64 1.15 5.79
C CYS A 159 -12.64 2.30 4.78
N PHE A 160 -12.75 3.53 5.28
CA PHE A 160 -12.49 4.72 4.50
C PHE A 160 -11.08 5.24 4.79
N CYS A 161 -10.37 5.63 3.74
CA CYS A 161 -9.17 6.45 3.84
C CYS A 161 -9.58 7.91 3.69
N VAL A 162 -9.24 8.74 4.67
CA VAL A 162 -9.57 10.17 4.72
C VAL A 162 -8.27 10.95 4.67
N THR A 163 -8.13 11.82 3.68
CA THR A 163 -6.97 12.71 3.56
C THR A 163 -7.38 14.16 3.72
N LEU A 164 -6.50 14.94 4.35
CA LEU A 164 -6.67 16.39 4.40
C LEU A 164 -6.26 17.00 3.07
N ILE A 165 -7.09 17.89 2.57
CA ILE A 165 -6.88 18.60 1.31
C ILE A 165 -7.03 20.11 1.54
N LYS A 166 -6.53 20.92 0.62
CA LYS A 166 -6.91 22.34 0.57
C LYS A 166 -8.41 22.42 0.33
N ASN A 167 -9.09 23.27 1.10
CA ASN A 167 -10.51 23.49 0.93
C ASN A 167 -10.75 24.01 -0.51
N PRO A 168 -11.60 23.34 -1.32
CA PRO A 168 -11.89 23.82 -2.67
C PRO A 168 -12.42 25.25 -2.62
N ALA A 169 -11.90 26.11 -3.50
CA ALA A 169 -12.21 27.54 -3.50
C ALA A 169 -13.70 27.83 -3.79
N SER A 170 -14.38 26.90 -4.46
CA SER A 170 -15.81 26.98 -4.80
C SER A 170 -16.46 25.60 -4.66
N PRO A 171 -17.72 25.51 -4.24
CA PRO A 171 -18.49 24.26 -4.28
C PRO A 171 -18.71 23.71 -5.70
N PHE A 172 -18.45 24.52 -6.73
CA PHE A 172 -18.49 24.10 -8.15
C PHE A 172 -17.12 23.75 -8.73
N ASP A 173 -16.05 23.86 -7.93
CA ASP A 173 -14.71 23.51 -8.38
C ASP A 173 -14.57 21.98 -8.44
N THR A 174 -14.55 21.45 -9.66
CA THR A 174 -14.39 20.02 -9.93
C THR A 174 -12.93 19.63 -10.17
N SER A 175 -11.97 20.52 -9.85
CA SER A 175 -10.55 20.19 -9.96
C SER A 175 -10.16 19.07 -8.99
N ARG A 176 -9.08 18.35 -9.31
CA ARG A 176 -8.61 17.27 -8.43
C ARG A 176 -8.24 17.87 -7.07
N PRO A 177 -8.64 17.21 -5.97
CA PRO A 177 -8.34 17.73 -4.64
C PRO A 177 -6.83 17.82 -4.43
N ILE A 178 -6.36 18.94 -3.89
CA ILE A 178 -4.94 19.16 -3.64
C ILE A 178 -4.65 18.74 -2.20
N PRO A 179 -3.84 17.69 -1.96
CA PRO A 179 -3.52 17.25 -0.60
C PRO A 179 -2.87 18.37 0.22
N ALA A 180 -3.23 18.45 1.50
CA ALA A 180 -2.53 19.28 2.46
C ALA A 180 -1.27 18.53 2.93
N THR A 181 -0.11 19.07 2.55
CA THR A 181 1.21 18.51 2.89
C THR A 181 1.86 19.29 4.03
N ALA A 182 3.00 18.82 4.54
CA ALA A 182 3.73 19.49 5.63
C ALA A 182 4.05 20.97 5.34
N ASP A 183 4.23 21.37 4.08
CA ASP A 183 4.44 22.77 3.66
C ASP A 183 3.30 23.70 4.12
N PHE A 184 2.08 23.17 4.31
CA PHE A 184 0.92 23.93 4.82
C PHE A 184 1.08 24.45 6.25
N LEU A 185 2.00 23.88 7.02
CA LEU A 185 2.28 24.32 8.39
C LEU A 185 3.09 25.63 8.40
N GLN A 186 3.94 25.85 7.39
CA GLN A 186 4.79 27.04 7.30
C GLN A 186 4.08 28.23 6.66
N THR A 187 3.20 27.98 5.69
CA THR A 187 2.58 29.02 4.86
C THR A 187 1.32 29.65 5.49
N GLY A 188 1.15 29.56 6.81
CA GLY A 188 -0.03 30.01 7.55
C GLY A 188 -0.67 31.28 6.97
N GLY A 189 -1.73 31.09 6.17
CA GLY A 189 -2.62 32.15 5.70
C GLY A 189 -2.11 33.12 4.63
N MET A 190 -0.95 32.92 4.00
CA MET A 190 -0.50 33.83 2.93
C MET A 190 0.16 33.09 1.77
N GLN A 191 -0.62 32.74 0.74
CA GLN A 191 -0.11 32.86 -0.62
C GLN A 191 -1.21 33.23 -1.62
N LEU A 192 -1.03 34.45 -2.12
CA LEU A 192 -1.61 35.07 -3.29
C LEU A 192 -1.47 34.16 -4.51
N THR A 193 -2.53 34.08 -5.30
CA THR A 193 -2.60 33.45 -6.62
C THR A 193 -1.46 33.91 -7.53
N SER A 194 -0.45 33.06 -7.76
CA SER A 194 0.41 33.16 -8.93
C SER A 194 -0.16 32.28 -10.03
N ILE A 195 -1.07 32.89 -10.80
CA ILE A 195 -1.44 32.46 -12.16
C ILE A 195 -0.15 32.25 -12.97
N SER A 196 0.20 31.01 -13.27
CA SER A 196 1.20 30.69 -14.28
C SER A 196 0.49 30.60 -15.62
N ASP A 197 0.31 31.76 -16.24
CA ASP A 197 -0.11 31.92 -17.62
C ASP A 197 1.05 31.45 -18.53
N GLN A 198 1.01 30.18 -18.94
CA GLN A 198 1.83 29.71 -20.06
C GLN A 198 1.12 30.11 -21.36
N ALA A 199 1.30 31.38 -21.73
CA ALA A 199 1.07 31.83 -23.09
C ALA A 199 2.01 31.07 -24.03
N GLN A 200 1.44 30.11 -24.77
CA GLN A 200 2.06 29.48 -25.93
C GLN A 200 2.44 30.55 -26.95
N LYS A 201 3.74 30.77 -27.10
CA LYS A 201 4.33 31.33 -28.32
C LYS A 201 3.98 30.40 -29.47
N THR A 202 3.17 30.86 -30.41
CA THR A 202 3.23 30.36 -31.78
C THR A 202 3.13 31.53 -32.75
N GLN A 203 4.17 31.62 -33.57
CA GLN A 203 4.39 32.62 -34.62
C GLN A 203 3.35 32.49 -35.73
N SER A 204 2.87 33.62 -36.26
CA SER A 204 2.62 33.85 -37.69
C SER A 204 2.44 35.37 -37.88
N SER A 205 3.46 36.09 -38.38
CA SER A 205 3.60 36.52 -39.78
C SER A 205 2.30 37.11 -40.37
N GLY A 206 2.19 38.44 -40.38
CA GLY A 206 1.10 39.15 -41.03
C GLY A 206 1.25 40.66 -40.89
N SER A 207 1.95 41.27 -41.84
CA SER A 207 1.95 42.71 -42.12
C SER A 207 0.54 43.31 -42.18
N LEU A 208 0.35 44.52 -41.65
CA LEU A 208 -0.13 45.71 -42.40
C LEU A 208 -0.52 46.88 -41.46
N SER A 209 0.14 48.01 -41.71
CA SER A 209 -0.34 49.41 -41.70
C SER A 209 -1.10 49.98 -40.48
N SER A 210 -0.47 50.98 -39.85
CA SER A 210 -1.16 52.09 -39.16
C SER A 210 -2.00 52.93 -40.16
N PRO A 211 -2.90 53.81 -39.66
CA PRO A 211 -2.44 55.19 -39.51
C PRO A 211 -2.89 55.89 -38.22
N ALA A 212 -2.12 56.93 -37.91
CA ALA A 212 -2.30 57.88 -36.83
C ALA A 212 -3.49 58.82 -37.08
N TYR A 213 -4.21 59.17 -36.03
CA TYR A 213 -5.03 60.39 -36.02
C TYR A 213 -4.26 61.50 -35.32
N THR A 214 -4.10 62.59 -36.07
CA THR A 214 -3.49 63.86 -35.68
C THR A 214 -4.51 64.72 -34.94
N THR A 215 -4.07 65.40 -33.89
CA THR A 215 -4.81 66.46 -33.21
C THR A 215 -4.56 67.77 -33.94
N GLY A 216 -5.63 68.43 -34.36
CA GLY A 216 -5.65 69.77 -34.95
C GLY A 216 -7.07 70.28 -35.05
#